data_AF-A0AAP0VX79-F1
#
_entry.id   AF-A0AAP0VX79-F1
#
_cell.length_a   1.000
_cell.length_b   1.000
_cell.length_c   1.000
_cell.angle_alpha   90.00
_cell.angle_beta   90.00
_cell.angle_gamma   90.00
#
_symmetry.space_group_name_H-M   'P 1'
#
loop_
_entity.id
_entity.type
_entity.pdbx_description
1 polymer ?
#
loop_
_entity_poly.entity_id
_entity_poly.type
_entity_poly.pdbx_seq_one_letter_code
_entity_poly.pdbx_strand_id
1 'polypeptide(L)'
;MNAYLTYDRIQEEREREEFEKSEKDDWIRNKADELAEKFPETVFQFYNHFLNFNASDVGLNDDAAQDAYVRFIEEVCIAKSVQLWGEMELNKMADYAVEVIAKAHRTQEAA
;
A
#
# COMPACT_ATOMS: atom_id res chain seq x y z
N MET A 1 9.13 3.03 44.25
CA MET A 1 7.92 2.92 43.39
C MET A 1 8.08 3.99 42.30
N ASN A 2 8.51 3.60 41.10
CA ASN A 2 8.91 4.55 40.05
C ASN A 2 7.67 5.03 39.28
N ALA A 3 7.24 6.26 39.56
CA ALA A 3 6.20 6.94 38.79
C ALA A 3 6.53 7.04 37.28
N TYR A 4 7.81 6.92 36.92
CA TYR A 4 8.29 6.97 35.53
C TYR A 4 8.14 5.66 34.76
N LEU A 5 8.01 4.49 35.42
CA LEU A 5 7.84 3.21 34.71
C LEU A 5 6.59 3.19 33.84
N THR A 6 5.52 3.86 34.30
CA THR A 6 4.27 3.98 33.53
C THR A 6 4.43 4.93 32.36
N TYR A 7 5.21 6.01 32.52
CA TYR A 7 5.50 6.96 31.44
C TYR A 7 6.41 6.33 30.38
N ASP A 8 7.47 5.65 30.79
CA ASP A 8 8.42 4.97 29.89
C ASP A 8 7.68 3.93 29.02
N ARG A 9 6.79 3.14 29.63
CA ARG A 9 5.98 2.17 28.90
C ARG A 9 5.05 2.81 27.86
N ILE A 10 4.41 3.94 28.19
CA ILE A 10 3.54 4.66 27.26
C ILE A 10 4.35 5.26 26.10
N GLN A 11 5.56 5.78 26.37
CA GLN A 11 6.45 6.27 25.32
C GLN A 11 6.91 5.13 24.42
N GLU A 12 7.30 3.99 24.98
CA GLU A 12 7.71 2.81 24.21
C GLU A 12 6.59 2.27 23.31
N GLU A 13 5.34 2.25 23.81
CA GLU A 13 4.17 1.87 23.01
C GLU A 13 3.94 2.86 21.85
N ARG A 14 4.07 4.17 22.09
CA ARG A 14 3.95 5.19 21.04
C ARG A 14 5.05 5.12 19.99
N GLU A 15 6.30 4.97 20.42
CA GLU A 15 7.44 4.84 19.51
C GLU A 15 7.28 3.62 18.61
N ARG A 16 6.74 2.53 19.15
CA ARG A 16 6.42 1.32 18.37
C ARG A 16 5.30 1.57 17.36
N GLU A 17 4.22 2.21 17.76
CA GLU A 17 3.12 2.57 16.86
C GLU A 17 3.58 3.49 15.72
N GLU A 18 4.43 4.47 16.02
CA GLU A 18 5.00 5.38 15.01
C GLU A 18 5.93 4.63 14.06
N PHE A 19 6.75 3.70 14.56
CA PHE A 19 7.62 2.88 13.74
C PHE A 19 6.81 1.97 12.79
N GLU A 20 5.80 1.27 13.31
CA GLU A 20 4.92 0.40 12.51
C GLU A 20 4.18 1.20 11.42
N LYS A 21 3.75 2.43 11.75
CA LYS A 21 3.14 3.33 10.78
C LYS A 21 4.13 3.77 9.70
N SER A 22 5.37 4.10 10.09
CA SER A 22 6.41 4.46 9.13
C SER A 22 6.73 3.32 8.17
N GLU A 23 6.87 2.09 8.69
CA GLU A 23 7.14 0.90 7.87
C GLU A 23 6.01 0.64 6.86
N LYS A 24 4.76 0.79 7.30
CA LYS A 24 3.59 0.70 6.42
C LYS A 24 3.61 1.77 5.33
N ASP A 25 3.84 3.03 5.70
CA ASP A 25 3.84 4.14 4.75
C ASP A 25 4.96 3.98 3.71
N ASP A 26 6.15 3.53 4.13
CA ASP A 26 7.28 3.25 3.24
C ASP A 26 6.99 2.07 2.31
N TRP A 27 6.39 0.99 2.82
CA TRP A 27 5.99 -0.13 1.99
C TRP A 27 4.96 0.29 0.93
N ILE A 28 3.94 1.07 1.31
CA ILE A 28 2.90 1.53 0.39
C ILE A 28 3.49 2.39 -0.72
N ARG A 29 4.41 3.31 -0.38
CA ARG A 29 5.11 4.16 -1.36
C ARG A 29 5.96 3.33 -2.32
N ASN A 30 6.85 2.49 -1.80
CA ASN A 30 7.67 1.61 -2.63
C ASN A 30 6.81 0.74 -3.54
N LYS A 31 5.68 0.23 -3.03
CA LYS A 31 4.77 -0.58 -3.83
C LYS A 31 4.03 0.22 -4.90
N ALA A 32 3.66 1.46 -4.59
CA ALA A 32 3.04 2.36 -5.56
C ALA A 32 4.02 2.69 -6.70
N ASP A 33 5.29 2.93 -6.38
CA ASP A 33 6.34 3.18 -7.38
C ASP A 33 6.54 1.96 -8.30
N GLU A 34 6.63 0.75 -7.74
CA GLU A 34 6.70 -0.50 -8.51
C GLU A 34 5.48 -0.71 -9.43
N LEU A 35 4.29 -0.22 -9.04
CA LEU A 35 3.09 -0.30 -9.86
C LEU A 35 3.10 0.77 -10.96
N ALA A 36 3.54 1.99 -10.63
CA ALA A 36 3.64 3.11 -11.56
C ALA A 36 4.60 2.81 -12.71
N GLU A 37 5.72 2.11 -12.45
CA GLU A 37 6.66 1.66 -13.48
C GLU A 37 6.04 0.79 -14.58
N LYS A 38 4.88 0.17 -14.32
CA LYS A 38 4.17 -0.67 -15.30
C LYS A 38 3.23 0.13 -16.19
N PHE A 39 2.94 1.38 -15.83
CA PHE A 39 2.13 2.24 -16.65
C PHE A 39 2.95 2.85 -17.79
N PRO A 40 2.30 3.17 -18.92
CA PRO A 40 2.93 3.96 -19.98
C PRO A 40 3.48 5.29 -19.46
N GLU A 41 4.60 5.74 -20.01
CA GLU A 41 5.26 6.98 -19.58
C GLU A 41 4.44 8.23 -19.91
N THR A 42 3.66 8.20 -21.00
CA THR A 42 2.86 9.34 -21.45
C THR A 42 1.43 8.94 -21.77
N VAL A 43 0.49 9.86 -21.52
CA VAL A 43 -0.94 9.63 -21.82
C VAL A 43 -1.19 9.42 -23.31
N PHE A 44 -0.29 9.89 -24.18
CA PHE A 44 -0.34 9.68 -25.62
C PHE A 44 -0.30 8.18 -25.98
N GLN A 45 0.39 7.36 -25.19
CA GLN A 45 0.47 5.91 -25.42
C GLN A 45 -0.87 5.19 -25.17
N PHE A 46 -1.79 5.82 -24.43
CA PHE A 46 -3.17 5.34 -24.27
C PHE A 46 -4.10 5.79 -25.39
N TYR A 47 -3.62 6.59 -26.34
CA TYR A 47 -4.47 7.10 -27.40
C TYR A 47 -4.99 5.98 -28.31
N ASN A 48 -6.31 5.92 -28.46
CA ASN A 48 -6.94 4.95 -29.35
C ASN A 48 -6.82 5.41 -30.81
N HIS A 49 -6.02 4.70 -31.59
CA HIS A 49 -5.78 4.99 -33.01
C HIS A 49 -7.04 4.88 -33.90
N PHE A 50 -8.12 4.25 -33.43
CA PHE A 50 -9.39 4.16 -34.14
C PHE A 50 -10.28 5.40 -33.97
N LEU A 51 -9.89 6.36 -33.13
CA LEU A 51 -10.58 7.63 -33.02
C LEU A 51 -10.23 8.51 -34.23
N ASN A 52 -11.23 9.12 -34.85
CA ASN A 52 -11.08 10.01 -36.02
C ASN A 52 -10.42 11.36 -35.70
N PHE A 53 -9.91 11.55 -34.48
CA PHE A 53 -9.21 12.74 -34.05
C PHE A 53 -7.70 12.44 -34.00
N ASN A 54 -6.86 13.45 -33.95
CA ASN A 54 -5.47 13.27 -33.57
C ASN A 54 -5.33 13.48 -32.04
N ALA A 55 -4.35 12.85 -31.39
CA ALA A 55 -4.11 13.08 -29.95
C ALA A 55 -3.82 14.56 -29.64
N SER A 56 -3.26 15.30 -30.61
CA SER A 56 -3.10 16.75 -30.56
C SER A 56 -4.44 17.49 -30.54
N ASP A 57 -5.45 17.02 -31.28
CA ASP A 57 -6.76 17.68 -31.39
C ASP A 57 -7.57 17.58 -30.09
N VAL A 58 -7.29 16.53 -29.30
CA VAL A 58 -7.90 16.30 -27.99
C VAL A 58 -7.06 16.86 -26.83
N GLY A 59 -5.94 17.54 -27.12
CA GLY A 59 -5.12 18.21 -26.11
C GLY A 59 -4.26 17.28 -25.25
N LEU A 60 -4.05 16.01 -25.65
CA LEU A 60 -3.24 15.05 -24.89
C LEU A 60 -1.73 15.36 -24.91
N ASN A 61 -1.31 16.30 -25.76
CA ASN A 61 0.07 16.77 -25.84
C ASN A 61 0.37 17.96 -24.92
N ASP A 62 -0.63 18.51 -24.24
CA ASP A 62 -0.45 19.64 -23.33
C ASP A 62 0.19 19.18 -22.01
N ASP A 63 1.00 20.03 -21.40
CA ASP A 63 1.69 19.74 -20.13
C ASP A 63 0.65 19.47 -19.03
N ALA A 64 -0.47 20.21 -19.04
CA ALA A 64 -1.58 20.00 -18.11
C ALA A 64 -2.20 18.59 -18.22
N ALA A 65 -2.21 18.00 -19.42
CA ALA A 65 -2.71 16.65 -19.62
C ALA A 65 -1.73 15.60 -19.10
N GLN A 66 -0.42 15.83 -19.26
CA GLN A 66 0.61 14.93 -18.70
C GLN A 66 0.61 14.99 -17.17
N ASP A 67 0.51 16.19 -16.58
CA ASP A 67 0.42 16.37 -15.13
C ASP A 67 -0.82 15.66 -14.54
N ALA A 68 -1.97 15.78 -15.20
CA ALA A 68 -3.19 15.11 -14.79
C ALA A 68 -3.05 13.58 -14.86
N TYR A 69 -2.35 13.08 -15.88
CA TYR A 69 -2.09 11.66 -16.04
C TYR A 69 -1.15 11.11 -14.97
N VAL A 70 -0.07 11.82 -14.63
CA VAL A 70 0.84 11.43 -13.54
C VAL A 70 0.07 11.33 -12.23
N ARG A 71 -0.74 12.33 -11.89
CA ARG A 71 -1.59 12.30 -10.68
C ARG A 71 -2.57 11.12 -10.69
N PHE A 72 -3.16 10.83 -11.84
CA PHE A 72 -4.04 9.68 -11.98
C PHE A 72 -3.32 8.36 -11.68
N ILE A 73 -2.12 8.15 -12.24
CA ILE A 73 -1.33 6.94 -11.97
C ILE A 73 -0.99 6.86 -10.49
N GLU A 74 -0.49 7.94 -9.91
CA GLU A 74 -0.11 8.02 -8.49
C GLU A 74 -1.28 7.63 -7.59
N GLU A 75 -2.45 8.24 -7.78
CA GLU A 75 -3.65 7.96 -6.98
C GLU A 75 -4.09 6.50 -7.10
N VAL A 76 -4.11 5.96 -8.32
CA VAL A 76 -4.50 4.55 -8.57
C VAL A 76 -3.50 3.59 -7.94
N CYS A 77 -2.21 3.85 -8.08
CA CYS A 77 -1.16 2.99 -7.56
C CYS A 77 -1.13 3.01 -6.03
N ILE A 78 -1.26 4.18 -5.40
CA ILE A 78 -1.36 4.31 -3.94
C ILE A 78 -2.61 3.58 -3.43
N ALA A 79 -3.77 3.79 -4.04
CA ALA A 79 -5.00 3.13 -3.64
C ALA A 79 -4.87 1.60 -3.72
N LYS A 80 -4.24 1.08 -4.79
CA LYS A 80 -4.00 -0.35 -4.93
C LYS A 80 -3.01 -0.88 -3.90
N SER A 81 -1.92 -0.16 -3.62
CA SER A 81 -0.95 -0.52 -2.59
C SER A 81 -1.59 -0.60 -1.20
N VAL A 82 -2.45 0.35 -0.84
CA VAL A 82 -3.21 0.31 0.43
C VAL A 82 -4.07 -0.96 0.54
N GLN A 83 -4.75 -1.34 -0.54
CA GLN A 83 -5.55 -2.58 -0.57
C GLN A 83 -4.66 -3.82 -0.37
N LEU A 84 -3.54 -3.90 -1.09
CA LEU A 84 -2.61 -5.03 -0.98
C LEU A 84 -2.01 -5.16 0.41
N TRP A 85 -1.73 -4.04 1.08
CA TRP A 85 -1.29 -4.04 2.46
C TRP A 85 -2.35 -4.65 3.38
N GLY A 86 -3.61 -4.23 3.24
CA GLY A 86 -4.73 -4.78 4.03
C GLY A 86 -4.94 -6.28 3.80
N GLU A 87 -4.82 -6.75 2.56
CA GLU A 87 -4.86 -8.18 2.22
C GLU A 87 -3.69 -8.94 2.90
N MET A 88 -2.49 -8.36 2.91
CA MET A 88 -1.33 -8.94 3.57
C MET A 88 -1.51 -9.03 5.09
N GLU A 89 -2.02 -7.98 5.74
CA GLU A 89 -2.32 -7.99 7.19
C GLU A 89 -3.36 -9.06 7.54
N LEU A 90 -4.43 -9.16 6.74
CA LEU A 90 -5.47 -10.16 6.92
C LEU A 90 -4.90 -11.59 6.81
N ASN A 91 -4.05 -11.84 5.82
CA ASN A 91 -3.42 -13.15 5.64
C ASN A 91 -2.49 -13.50 6.80
N LYS A 92 -1.66 -12.54 7.29
CA LYS A 92 -0.81 -12.74 8.47
C LYS A 92 -1.65 -13.11 9.71
N MET A 93 -2.79 -12.46 9.91
CA MET A 93 -3.69 -12.77 11.03
C MET A 93 -4.33 -14.16 10.88
N ALA A 94 -4.73 -14.54 9.66
CA ALA A 94 -5.27 -15.87 9.39
C ALA A 94 -4.24 -16.96 9.68
N ASP A 95 -2.99 -16.79 9.21
CA ASP A 95 -1.90 -17.72 9.45
C ASP A 95 -1.60 -17.89 10.95
N TYR A 96 -1.57 -16.78 11.69
CA TYR A 96 -1.41 -16.80 13.15
C TYR A 96 -2.54 -17.57 13.84
N ALA A 97 -3.79 -17.33 13.46
CA ALA A 97 -4.94 -18.03 14.02
C ALA A 97 -4.87 -19.55 13.76
N VAL A 98 -4.48 -19.97 12.56
CA VAL A 98 -4.27 -21.38 12.21
C VAL A 98 -3.19 -21.99 13.09
N GLU A 99 -2.08 -21.30 13.31
CA GLU A 99 -0.99 -21.78 14.16
C GLU A 99 -1.44 -21.95 15.62
N VAL A 100 -2.20 -21.00 16.16
CA VAL A 100 -2.74 -21.05 17.53
C VAL A 100 -3.69 -22.24 17.68
N ILE A 101 -4.61 -22.44 16.73
CA ILE A 101 -5.53 -23.59 16.71
C ILE A 101 -4.74 -24.91 16.65
N ALA A 102 -3.73 -25.00 15.78
CA ALA A 102 -2.90 -26.19 15.66
C ALA A 102 -2.08 -26.48 16.92
N LYS A 103 -1.64 -25.45 17.66
CA LYS A 103 -1.00 -25.62 18.97
C LYS A 103 -2.01 -26.12 20.02
N ALA A 104 -3.20 -25.54 20.05
CA ALA A 104 -4.26 -25.93 21.00
C ALA A 104 -4.70 -27.40 20.82
N HIS A 105 -4.86 -27.86 19.57
CA HIS A 105 -5.16 -29.27 19.29
C HIS A 105 -4.05 -30.21 19.75
N ARG A 106 -2.77 -29.87 19.48
CA ARG A 106 -1.63 -30.68 19.94
C ARG A 106 -1.53 -30.76 21.46
N THR A 107 -1.91 -29.70 22.18
CA THR A 107 -1.95 -29.73 23.65
C THR A 107 -3.12 -30.54 24.22
N GLN A 108 -4.22 -30.68 23.49
CA GLN A 108 -5.36 -31.52 23.91
C GLN A 108 -5.10 -33.02 23.68
N GLU A 109 -4.37 -33.40 22.61
CA GLU A 109 -4.01 -34.80 22.35
C GLU A 109 -2.92 -35.33 23.29
N ALA A 110 -2.18 -34.44 23.95
CA ALA A 110 -1.11 -34.78 24.89
C ALA A 110 -1.56 -34.86 26.37
N ALA A 111 -2.84 -34.58 26.66
CA ALA A 111 -3.45 -34.59 27.99
C ALA A 111 -4.40 -35.78 28.17
#